data_AF-A0A351SPD9-F1
#
_entry.id   AF-A0A351SPD9-F1
#
_cell.length_a   1.000
_cell.length_b   1.000
_cell.length_c   1.000
_cell.angle_alpha   90.00
_cell.angle_beta   90.00
_cell.angle_gamma   90.00
#
_symmetry.space_group_name_H-M   'P 1'
#
loop_
_entity.id
_entity.type
_entity.pdbx_description
1 polymer ?
#
loop_
_entity_poly.entity_id
_entity_poly.type
_entity_poly.pdbx_seq_one_letter_code
_entity_poly.pdbx_strand_id
1 'polypeptide(L)'
;MKKIQFTIQDSTLIVGYKIENNTFKNINNTNIISKEDLIFDIKYFKNNIKLVAGFLNVMIKSENIHHAIVEQDELIITTLDLLNYMPSIEELVIRPNVTIDYDMHLAILKNDTLKVINCYHIPNYLLERIDTTKSLRIETRAEMFFASKFLNTNKLDSYSDVFYKRKVVIDYDFGELDYKDFSQFLDINTYLRTIYFEIINMDLVKMIMKALREHKKKNILINIKATPSNLSHFNELEEYAKKSKFMKKNKIKFRIDYTKEYKLENFIKLLNFTTMKYLLVGIIISCIFGYGINQYDIYKSSQEIDSISDTITDLLQEYEHLENYEPEPEPTPDPTPEDPTPAPPKPTYVSPYYKNYAKVISVLKETNRDTVGWVTVNNTTVNYPVVQASNNSYYLNHDFNKNSNSLGWIFMDYRNNATDLDQNTVIYGHNISKAKIMFGNLSATLSSSWYTNADNQYISFNTAQKEMQWRIFSIYTIEATNDYLYNTFETQDDFLAFVNKMKSRSIYDFGAEVLPNAKMITLSTCQSAGKKRLVVHAVLVE
;
A
#
# COMPACT_ATOMS: atom_id res chain seq x y z
N MET A 1 65.64 43.20 -20.57
CA MET A 1 65.05 43.68 -19.30
C MET A 1 63.83 42.82 -18.97
N LYS A 2 63.53 42.52 -17.69
CA LYS A 2 62.30 41.81 -17.31
C LYS A 2 61.09 42.70 -17.63
N LYS A 3 60.11 42.18 -18.36
CA LYS A 3 58.82 42.85 -18.65
C LYS A 3 57.66 41.95 -18.23
N ILE A 4 56.56 42.55 -17.75
CA ILE A 4 55.35 41.80 -17.37
C ILE A 4 54.61 41.42 -18.65
N GLN A 5 54.27 40.15 -18.79
CA GLN A 5 53.48 39.59 -19.88
C GLN A 5 52.11 39.18 -19.38
N PHE A 6 51.08 39.50 -20.16
CA PHE A 6 49.73 38.99 -20.01
C PHE A 6 49.41 38.16 -21.25
N THR A 7 49.15 36.88 -21.03
CA THR A 7 48.79 35.94 -22.09
C THR A 7 47.37 35.46 -21.86
N ILE A 8 46.54 35.50 -22.90
CA ILE A 8 45.23 34.88 -22.88
C ILE A 8 45.33 33.55 -23.62
N GLN A 9 45.17 32.45 -22.90
CA GLN A 9 45.23 31.11 -23.45
C GLN A 9 44.20 30.22 -22.76
N ASP A 10 43.49 29.39 -23.53
CA ASP A 10 42.54 28.39 -23.02
C ASP A 10 41.55 29.00 -21.99
N SER A 11 40.96 30.14 -22.36
CA SER A 11 40.02 30.91 -21.51
C SER A 11 40.59 31.31 -20.14
N THR A 12 41.90 31.52 -20.05
CA THR A 12 42.61 31.87 -18.82
C THR A 12 43.54 33.06 -19.03
N LEU A 13 43.54 34.00 -18.08
CA LEU A 13 44.52 35.09 -18.03
C LEU A 13 45.79 34.64 -17.32
N ILE A 14 46.89 34.50 -18.04
CA ILE A 14 48.20 34.15 -17.49
C ILE A 14 49.01 35.43 -17.30
N VAL A 15 49.47 35.66 -16.07
CA VAL A 15 50.34 36.78 -15.69
C VAL A 15 51.73 36.26 -15.41
N GLY A 16 52.68 36.65 -16.25
CA GLY A 16 54.04 36.14 -16.23
C GLY A 16 55.11 37.21 -16.49
N TYR A 17 56.38 36.79 -16.51
CA TYR A 17 57.47 37.59 -17.05
C TYR A 17 57.92 37.08 -18.42
N LYS A 18 58.27 38.01 -19.30
CA LYS A 18 59.06 37.71 -20.51
C LYS A 18 60.45 38.31 -20.37
N ILE A 19 61.47 37.51 -20.66
CA ILE A 19 62.85 37.97 -20.78
C ILE A 19 63.11 38.22 -22.27
N GLU A 20 63.16 39.48 -22.68
CA GLU A 20 63.66 39.85 -24.01
C GLU A 20 65.19 39.84 -24.02
N ASN A 21 65.77 39.01 -24.89
CA ASN A 21 67.16 39.15 -25.34
C ASN A 21 67.19 40.29 -26.36
N ASN A 22 67.72 41.44 -25.94
CA ASN A 22 67.75 42.69 -26.72
C ASN A 22 68.23 42.49 -28.17
N THR A 23 67.31 42.63 -29.13
CA THR A 23 67.57 43.33 -30.39
C THR A 23 66.34 44.20 -30.64
N PHE A 24 66.54 45.43 -31.13
CA PHE A 24 65.55 46.49 -31.38
C PHE A 24 65.31 47.49 -30.23
N LYS A 25 66.12 48.56 -30.27
CA LYS A 25 65.77 49.90 -29.79
C LYS A 25 64.63 50.43 -30.67
N ASN A 26 63.43 50.55 -30.15
CA ASN A 26 62.44 51.45 -30.72
C ASN A 26 61.66 52.18 -29.61
N ILE A 27 61.27 53.42 -29.90
CA ILE A 27 60.96 54.49 -28.94
C ILE A 27 59.59 54.34 -28.24
N ASN A 28 58.84 53.27 -28.54
CA ASN A 28 57.60 52.94 -27.85
C ASN A 28 57.84 51.80 -26.86
N ASN A 29 57.79 52.10 -25.55
CA ASN A 29 58.02 51.16 -24.44
C ASN A 29 56.95 50.05 -24.28
N THR A 30 56.15 49.76 -25.31
CA THR A 30 55.16 48.67 -25.35
C THR A 30 55.31 47.92 -26.67
N ASN A 31 55.74 46.66 -26.60
CA ASN A 31 55.75 45.75 -27.75
C ASN A 31 54.46 44.92 -27.65
N ILE A 32 53.40 45.33 -28.33
CA ILE A 32 52.20 44.51 -28.53
C ILE A 32 52.58 43.46 -29.57
N ILE A 33 52.63 42.18 -29.19
CA ILE A 33 53.08 41.09 -30.07
C ILE A 33 51.88 40.34 -30.67
N SER A 34 50.71 40.34 -30.01
CA SER A 34 49.42 39.93 -30.59
C SER A 34 48.24 40.40 -29.71
N LYS A 35 46.99 40.13 -30.13
CA LYS A 35 45.78 40.36 -29.29
C LYS A 35 45.79 39.50 -28.02
N GLU A 36 46.49 38.38 -28.05
CA GLU A 36 46.54 37.37 -27.00
C GLU A 36 47.79 37.49 -26.11
N ASP A 37 48.79 38.30 -26.52
CA ASP A 37 50.06 38.51 -25.81
C ASP A 37 50.40 40.01 -25.66
N LEU A 38 50.23 40.52 -24.45
CA LEU A 38 50.56 41.90 -24.10
C LEU A 38 51.77 41.98 -23.18
N ILE A 39 52.67 42.92 -23.45
CA ILE A 39 53.89 43.08 -22.67
C ILE A 39 54.05 44.54 -22.24
N PHE A 40 54.29 44.74 -20.95
CA PHE A 40 54.49 46.05 -20.33
C PHE A 40 55.81 46.11 -19.57
N ASP A 41 56.47 47.27 -19.65
CA ASP A 41 57.53 47.60 -18.70
C ASP A 41 56.97 47.63 -17.27
N ILE A 42 57.71 47.08 -16.30
CA ILE A 42 57.26 46.93 -14.91
C ILE A 42 56.93 48.29 -14.29
N LYS A 43 57.76 49.33 -14.53
CA LYS A 43 57.54 50.67 -13.97
C LYS A 43 56.33 51.33 -14.61
N TYR A 44 56.17 51.17 -15.93
CA TYR A 44 54.99 51.65 -16.63
C TYR A 44 53.71 50.98 -16.10
N PHE A 45 53.70 49.65 -15.97
CA PHE A 45 52.56 48.89 -15.47
C PHE A 45 52.14 49.35 -14.08
N LYS A 46 53.08 49.43 -13.13
CA LYS A 46 52.78 49.85 -11.74
C LYS A 46 52.18 51.25 -11.68
N ASN A 47 52.64 52.18 -12.51
CA ASN A 47 52.11 53.54 -12.56
C ASN A 47 50.74 53.65 -13.27
N ASN A 48 50.37 52.66 -14.09
CA ASN A 48 49.20 52.73 -14.97
C ASN A 48 48.27 51.50 -14.86
N ILE A 49 48.24 50.83 -13.69
CA ILE A 49 47.54 49.55 -13.50
C ILE A 49 46.05 49.59 -13.91
N LYS A 50 45.35 50.71 -13.63
CA LYS A 50 43.94 50.88 -13.99
C LYS A 50 43.71 50.94 -15.50
N LEU A 51 44.62 51.60 -16.23
CA LEU A 51 44.56 51.68 -17.70
C LEU A 51 44.75 50.28 -18.29
N VAL A 52 45.76 49.55 -17.80
CA VAL A 52 46.04 48.18 -18.25
C VAL A 52 44.87 47.26 -17.94
N ALA A 53 44.30 47.32 -16.74
CA ALA A 53 43.10 46.56 -16.36
C ALA A 53 41.91 46.88 -17.27
N GLY A 54 41.70 48.15 -17.61
CA GLY A 54 40.65 48.59 -18.52
C GLY A 54 40.76 47.92 -19.90
N PHE A 55 41.98 47.83 -20.42
CA PHE A 55 42.25 47.13 -21.69
C PHE A 55 42.00 45.62 -21.56
N LEU A 56 42.56 44.97 -20.53
CA LEU A 56 42.40 43.53 -20.30
C LEU A 56 40.93 43.13 -20.10
N ASN A 57 40.14 43.96 -19.42
CA ASN A 57 38.72 43.73 -19.17
C ASN A 57 37.91 43.59 -20.47
N VAL A 58 38.28 44.30 -21.55
CA VAL A 58 37.59 44.17 -22.85
C VAL A 58 37.78 42.76 -23.39
N MET A 59 39.01 42.25 -23.35
CA MET A 59 39.35 40.93 -23.89
C MET A 59 38.73 39.81 -23.05
N ILE A 60 38.87 39.91 -21.72
CA ILE A 60 38.33 38.93 -20.77
C ILE A 60 36.82 38.83 -20.84
N LYS A 61 36.11 39.96 -21.00
CA LYS A 61 34.66 39.94 -21.22
C LYS A 61 34.28 39.36 -22.58
N SER A 62 35.04 39.67 -23.63
CA SER A 62 34.74 39.12 -24.97
C SER A 62 34.93 37.60 -25.05
N GLU A 63 35.85 37.05 -24.25
CA GLU A 63 36.20 35.62 -24.26
C GLU A 63 35.64 34.86 -23.05
N ASN A 64 34.79 35.52 -22.24
CA ASN A 64 34.15 34.96 -21.05
C ASN A 64 35.14 34.27 -20.08
N ILE A 65 36.25 34.96 -19.80
CA ILE A 65 37.34 34.47 -18.95
C ILE A 65 37.02 34.76 -17.49
N HIS A 66 37.13 33.72 -16.64
CA HIS A 66 36.88 33.81 -15.20
C HIS A 66 38.07 33.39 -14.33
N HIS A 67 39.14 32.91 -14.95
CA HIS A 67 40.29 32.33 -14.25
C HIS A 67 41.57 33.09 -14.60
N ALA A 68 42.41 33.30 -13.60
CA ALA A 68 43.75 33.87 -13.76
C ALA A 68 44.82 32.97 -13.14
N ILE A 69 46.02 32.96 -13.73
CA ILE A 69 47.20 32.26 -13.24
C ILE A 69 48.32 33.27 -13.08
N VAL A 70 49.04 33.21 -11.95
CA VAL A 70 50.31 33.92 -11.78
C VAL A 70 51.46 32.93 -11.77
N GLU A 71 52.45 33.14 -12.63
CA GLU A 71 53.54 32.18 -12.85
C GLU A 71 54.76 32.38 -11.95
N GLN A 72 55.03 33.61 -11.52
CA GLN A 72 56.19 33.95 -10.69
C GLN A 72 55.77 34.59 -9.36
N ASP A 73 56.53 34.31 -8.30
CA ASP A 73 56.31 34.77 -6.93
C ASP A 73 56.30 36.30 -6.80
N GLU A 74 57.26 36.96 -7.47
CA GLU A 74 57.42 38.42 -7.56
C GLU A 74 56.17 39.14 -8.10
N LEU A 75 55.30 38.43 -8.85
CA LEU A 75 54.11 38.99 -9.49
C LEU A 75 52.81 38.74 -8.70
N ILE A 76 52.83 37.99 -7.61
CA ILE A 76 51.59 37.62 -6.88
C ILE A 76 50.82 38.85 -6.41
N ILE A 77 51.46 39.75 -5.67
CA ILE A 77 50.84 40.98 -5.16
C ILE A 77 50.41 41.88 -6.32
N THR A 78 51.28 42.02 -7.32
CA THR A 78 51.01 42.81 -8.52
C THR A 78 49.76 42.30 -9.27
N THR A 79 49.59 40.98 -9.33
CA THR A 79 48.43 40.33 -9.95
C THR A 79 47.18 40.55 -9.11
N LEU A 80 47.25 40.35 -7.79
CA LEU A 80 46.11 40.62 -6.88
C LEU A 80 45.65 42.09 -6.96
N ASP A 81 46.58 43.04 -7.00
CA ASP A 81 46.29 44.46 -7.16
C ASP A 81 45.61 44.77 -8.50
N LEU A 82 46.01 44.07 -9.57
CA LEU A 82 45.40 44.19 -10.89
C LEU A 82 43.97 43.63 -10.89
N LEU A 83 43.77 42.46 -10.29
CA LEU A 83 42.48 41.77 -10.26
C LEU A 83 41.40 42.55 -9.50
N ASN A 84 41.77 43.48 -8.60
CA ASN A 84 40.83 44.41 -7.98
C ASN A 84 40.04 45.26 -8.98
N TYR A 85 40.57 45.42 -10.20
CA TYR A 85 39.93 46.17 -11.28
C TYR A 85 39.27 45.26 -12.32
N MET A 86 39.20 43.94 -12.06
CA MET A 86 38.80 42.93 -13.05
C MET A 86 37.72 41.99 -12.51
N PRO A 87 36.47 42.49 -12.35
CA PRO A 87 35.41 41.78 -11.65
C PRO A 87 34.92 40.50 -12.33
N SER A 88 35.29 40.27 -13.59
CA SER A 88 34.98 39.03 -14.30
C SER A 88 35.82 37.84 -13.83
N ILE A 89 36.99 38.09 -13.22
CA ILE A 89 37.86 37.04 -12.71
C ILE A 89 37.43 36.66 -11.29
N GLU A 90 37.03 35.40 -11.13
CA GLU A 90 36.53 34.83 -9.88
C GLU A 90 37.51 33.82 -9.26
N GLU A 91 38.47 33.33 -10.03
CA GLU A 91 39.48 32.36 -9.56
C GLU A 91 40.90 32.80 -9.89
N LEU A 92 41.81 32.64 -8.92
CA LEU A 92 43.24 32.87 -9.10
C LEU A 92 44.05 31.62 -8.70
N VAL A 93 44.92 31.16 -9.59
CA VAL A 93 45.90 30.10 -9.31
C VAL A 93 47.29 30.72 -9.16
N ILE A 94 47.83 30.63 -7.96
CA ILE A 94 49.22 30.98 -7.64
C ILE A 94 50.08 29.76 -7.90
N ARG A 95 50.71 29.69 -9.09
CA ARG A 95 51.52 28.54 -9.51
C ARG A 95 52.79 28.33 -8.66
N PRO A 96 53.51 29.37 -8.21
CA PRO A 96 54.70 29.20 -7.37
C PRO A 96 54.41 28.43 -6.08
N ASN A 97 55.39 27.62 -5.65
CA ASN A 97 55.34 26.88 -4.38
C ASN A 97 55.76 27.76 -3.20
N VAL A 98 55.00 28.84 -2.98
CA VAL A 98 55.25 29.81 -1.90
C VAL A 98 54.19 29.72 -0.81
N THR A 99 54.59 30.06 0.41
CA THR A 99 53.63 30.24 1.51
C THR A 99 53.06 31.65 1.44
N ILE A 100 51.74 31.78 1.52
CA ILE A 100 51.06 33.07 1.62
C ILE A 100 51.51 33.78 2.90
N ASP A 101 52.25 34.86 2.74
CA ASP A 101 52.68 35.74 3.82
C ASP A 101 51.61 36.79 4.17
N TYR A 102 51.94 37.68 5.10
CA TYR A 102 51.02 38.72 5.56
C TYR A 102 50.68 39.75 4.47
N ASP A 103 51.64 40.12 3.61
CA ASP A 103 51.43 41.13 2.57
C ASP A 103 50.55 40.57 1.45
N MET A 104 50.80 39.33 1.05
CA MET A 104 49.92 38.58 0.13
C MET A 104 48.52 38.44 0.71
N HIS A 105 48.39 38.12 2.01
CA HIS A 105 47.09 38.04 2.68
C HIS A 105 46.35 39.38 2.67
N LEU A 106 47.02 40.51 2.95
CA LEU A 106 46.40 41.82 2.86
C LEU A 106 45.94 42.15 1.43
N ALA A 107 46.71 41.77 0.42
CA ALA A 107 46.31 41.93 -0.98
C ALA A 107 45.07 41.08 -1.33
N ILE A 108 45.01 39.84 -0.85
CA ILE A 108 43.82 38.97 -0.97
C ILE A 108 42.60 39.62 -0.31
N LEU A 109 42.75 40.17 0.90
CA LEU A 109 41.67 40.83 1.61
C LEU A 109 41.21 42.15 0.98
N LYS A 110 41.97 42.76 0.06
CA LYS A 110 41.50 43.92 -0.71
C LYS A 110 40.59 43.53 -1.87
N ASN A 111 40.64 42.28 -2.32
CA ASN A 111 39.88 41.83 -3.49
C ASN A 111 38.51 41.29 -3.11
N ASP A 112 37.44 41.86 -3.66
CA ASP A 112 36.05 41.48 -3.36
C ASP A 112 35.40 40.58 -4.43
N THR A 113 36.13 40.23 -5.49
CA THR A 113 35.59 39.55 -6.68
C THR A 113 35.99 38.08 -6.73
N LEU A 114 37.16 37.74 -6.20
CA LEU A 114 37.66 36.38 -6.12
C LEU A 114 36.81 35.54 -5.16
N LYS A 115 36.40 34.38 -5.65
CA LYS A 115 35.66 33.35 -4.92
C LYS A 115 36.56 32.17 -4.55
N VAL A 116 37.61 31.92 -5.33
CA VAL A 116 38.56 30.82 -5.11
C VAL A 116 39.99 31.28 -5.35
N ILE A 117 40.92 30.91 -4.45
CA ILE A 117 42.36 31.03 -4.69
C ILE A 117 43.03 29.68 -4.47
N ASN A 118 43.75 29.21 -5.48
CA ASN A 118 44.57 28.01 -5.40
C ASN A 118 46.04 28.41 -5.15
N CYS A 119 46.58 28.02 -4.01
CA CYS A 119 47.95 28.35 -3.59
C CYS A 119 48.70 27.11 -3.09
N TYR A 120 50.00 27.22 -2.89
CA TYR A 120 50.76 26.12 -2.33
C TYR A 120 50.44 25.93 -0.83
N HIS A 121 50.69 26.94 -0.01
CA HIS A 121 50.48 26.86 1.44
C HIS A 121 50.02 28.19 2.03
N ILE A 122 49.20 28.17 3.08
CA ILE A 122 48.80 29.35 3.86
C ILE A 122 48.80 29.00 5.35
N PRO A 123 49.35 29.84 6.24
CA PRO A 123 49.26 29.65 7.68
C PRO A 123 47.81 29.67 8.19
N ASN A 124 47.50 28.81 9.16
CA ASN A 124 46.16 28.62 9.74
C ASN A 124 45.45 29.92 10.11
N TYR A 125 46.13 30.79 10.86
CA TYR A 125 45.55 32.04 11.36
C TYR A 125 45.20 33.03 10.24
N LEU A 126 45.90 32.96 9.10
CA LEU A 126 45.58 33.77 7.92
C LEU A 126 44.39 33.18 7.16
N LEU A 127 44.32 31.85 7.04
CA LEU A 127 43.18 31.19 6.42
C LEU A 127 41.88 31.45 7.19
N GLU A 128 41.90 31.27 8.52
CA GLU A 128 40.75 31.56 9.39
C GLU A 128 40.27 33.00 9.26
N ARG A 129 41.21 33.95 9.15
CA ARG A 129 40.88 35.36 8.96
C ARG A 129 40.24 35.62 7.60
N ILE A 130 40.69 34.98 6.52
CA ILE A 130 40.03 35.06 5.21
C ILE A 130 38.61 34.50 5.31
N ASP A 131 38.46 33.29 5.85
CA ASP A 131 37.19 32.56 5.92
C ASP A 131 36.11 33.31 6.73
N THR A 132 36.53 34.01 7.79
CA THR A 132 35.61 34.78 8.65
C THR A 132 35.25 36.16 8.08
N THR A 133 36.07 36.72 7.20
CA THR A 133 35.89 38.08 6.69
C THR A 133 35.35 38.13 5.26
N LYS A 134 35.60 37.08 4.47
CA LYS A 134 35.22 37.01 3.06
C LYS A 134 34.57 35.68 2.70
N SER A 135 33.69 35.72 1.72
CA SER A 135 33.17 34.52 1.04
C SER A 135 34.18 34.02 -0.01
N LEU A 136 35.42 33.79 0.42
CA LEU A 136 36.54 33.35 -0.42
C LEU A 136 37.05 32.00 0.08
N ARG A 137 37.10 31.00 -0.80
CA ARG A 137 37.65 29.68 -0.52
C ARG A 137 39.13 29.61 -0.93
N ILE A 138 39.98 29.10 -0.04
CA ILE A 138 41.39 28.84 -0.37
C ILE A 138 41.60 27.34 -0.55
N GLU A 139 42.27 26.96 -1.64
CA GLU A 139 42.68 25.59 -1.91
C GLU A 139 44.20 25.50 -1.86
N THR A 140 44.73 24.60 -1.03
CA THR A 140 46.17 24.43 -0.82
C THR A 140 46.66 23.19 -1.52
N ARG A 141 47.84 23.28 -2.16
CA ARG A 141 48.50 22.13 -2.82
C ARG A 141 49.59 21.48 -1.98
N ALA A 142 50.01 22.10 -0.88
CA ALA A 142 51.00 21.53 0.02
C ALA A 142 50.42 20.27 0.68
N GLU A 143 51.01 19.13 0.32
CA GLU A 143 50.59 17.82 0.82
C GLU A 143 50.89 17.69 2.31
N MET A 144 49.93 17.12 3.03
CA MET A 144 50.14 16.55 4.34
C MET A 144 50.59 15.10 4.14
N PHE A 145 51.80 14.78 4.60
CA PHE A 145 52.27 13.40 4.55
C PHE A 145 51.29 12.48 5.30
N PHE A 146 50.74 11.49 4.61
CA PHE A 146 49.78 10.54 5.17
C PHE A 146 50.45 9.67 6.24
N ALA A 147 50.32 10.07 7.50
CA ALA A 147 50.83 9.29 8.61
C ALA A 147 49.83 8.18 9.03
N SER A 148 48.53 8.47 9.00
CA SER A 148 47.48 7.55 9.46
C SER A 148 46.53 7.07 8.37
N LYS A 149 45.88 5.94 8.64
CA LYS A 149 44.81 5.41 7.80
C LYS A 149 43.60 6.36 7.80
N PHE A 150 43.40 7.14 8.87
CA PHE A 150 42.26 8.04 9.03
C PHE A 150 42.29 9.16 7.99
N LEU A 151 43.45 9.80 7.82
CA LEU A 151 43.64 10.86 6.83
C LEU A 151 43.42 10.33 5.41
N ASN A 152 44.00 9.15 5.11
CA ASN A 152 43.87 8.51 3.81
C ASN A 152 42.42 8.11 3.47
N THR A 153 41.71 7.40 4.36
CA THR A 153 40.30 7.03 4.17
C THR A 153 39.43 8.26 3.89
N ASN A 154 39.78 9.39 4.50
CA ASN A 154 39.02 10.63 4.38
C ASN A 154 39.51 11.56 3.27
N LYS A 155 40.55 11.22 2.49
CA LYS A 155 41.16 12.12 1.47
C LYS A 155 41.48 13.50 2.06
N LEU A 156 42.28 13.49 3.11
CA LEU A 156 42.73 14.68 3.82
C LEU A 156 44.19 14.94 3.46
N ASP A 157 44.38 15.36 2.21
CA ASP A 157 45.67 15.39 1.54
C ASP A 157 46.35 16.74 1.71
N SER A 158 45.60 17.80 1.97
CA SER A 158 46.10 19.16 2.19
C SER A 158 45.50 19.83 3.42
N TYR A 159 46.10 20.94 3.83
CA TYR A 159 45.59 21.75 4.93
C TYR A 159 44.16 22.25 4.67
N SER A 160 43.87 22.69 3.44
CA SER A 160 42.52 23.11 3.05
C SER A 160 41.48 21.99 3.11
N ASP A 161 41.87 20.75 2.80
CA ASP A 161 40.97 19.59 2.89
C ASP A 161 40.57 19.34 4.35
N VAL A 162 41.53 19.44 5.28
CA VAL A 162 41.31 19.32 6.73
C VAL A 162 40.40 20.45 7.21
N PHE A 163 40.72 21.70 6.87
CA PHE A 163 40.01 22.88 7.36
C PHE A 163 38.53 22.87 6.96
N TYR A 164 38.24 22.62 5.67
CA TYR A 164 36.88 22.66 5.10
C TYR A 164 36.09 21.35 5.22
N LYS A 165 36.69 20.27 5.74
CA LYS A 165 36.00 18.97 5.81
C LYS A 165 34.72 19.06 6.63
N ARG A 166 33.60 18.65 6.03
CA ARG A 166 32.29 18.61 6.72
C ARG A 166 31.93 17.24 7.25
N LYS A 167 32.44 16.18 6.61
CA LYS A 167 32.09 14.79 6.90
C LYS A 167 33.34 13.95 6.92
N VAL A 168 33.46 13.10 7.93
CA VAL A 168 34.51 12.07 8.02
C VAL A 168 33.91 10.70 8.24
N VAL A 169 34.61 9.67 7.80
CA VAL A 169 34.27 8.25 7.88
C VAL A 169 35.30 7.55 8.77
N ILE A 170 34.80 6.67 9.63
CA ILE A 170 35.57 5.78 10.50
C ILE A 170 35.08 4.35 10.22
N ASP A 171 35.92 3.57 9.56
CA ASP A 171 35.65 2.21 9.08
C ASP A 171 36.54 1.15 9.72
N TYR A 172 37.27 1.49 10.78
CA TYR A 172 38.13 0.60 11.55
C TYR A 172 38.36 1.15 12.96
N ASP A 173 38.89 0.32 13.86
CA ASP A 173 39.30 0.74 15.20
C ASP A 173 40.60 1.55 15.14
N PHE A 174 40.60 2.73 15.75
CA PHE A 174 41.76 3.62 15.77
C PHE A 174 42.91 3.08 16.60
N GLY A 175 44.11 3.08 16.02
CA GLY A 175 45.36 3.00 16.79
C GLY A 175 45.74 4.35 17.40
N GLU A 176 46.88 4.40 18.10
CA GLU A 176 47.40 5.64 18.70
C GLU A 176 47.66 6.74 17.67
N LEU A 177 48.21 6.37 16.51
CA LEU A 177 48.52 7.31 15.44
C LEU A 177 47.24 7.90 14.81
N ASP A 178 46.22 7.07 14.54
CA ASP A 178 44.94 7.53 14.01
C ASP A 178 44.21 8.46 15.00
N TYR A 179 44.26 8.14 16.30
CA TYR A 179 43.68 9.00 17.33
C TYR A 179 44.39 10.36 17.40
N LYS A 180 45.73 10.36 17.32
CA LYS A 180 46.52 11.59 17.32
C LYS A 180 46.19 12.45 16.11
N ASP A 181 46.13 11.87 14.92
CA ASP A 181 45.81 12.61 13.69
C ASP A 181 44.35 13.07 13.68
N PHE A 182 43.42 12.27 14.20
CA PHE A 182 42.03 12.69 14.39
C PHE A 182 41.94 13.87 15.37
N SER A 183 42.70 13.86 16.45
CA SER A 183 42.77 14.97 17.40
C SER A 183 43.30 16.24 16.73
N GLN A 184 44.39 16.15 15.96
CA GLN A 184 44.93 17.29 15.20
C GLN A 184 43.96 17.79 14.12
N PHE A 185 43.25 16.88 13.45
CA PHE A 185 42.16 17.22 12.54
C PHE A 185 41.10 18.05 13.27
N LEU A 186 40.71 17.68 14.49
CA LEU A 186 39.76 18.47 15.27
C LEU A 186 40.34 19.83 15.69
N ASP A 187 41.62 19.96 15.97
CA ASP A 187 42.23 21.27 16.28
C ASP A 187 42.07 22.24 15.09
N ILE A 188 42.35 21.76 13.88
CA ILE A 188 42.37 22.58 12.66
C ILE A 188 40.97 22.80 12.08
N ASN A 189 40.11 21.79 12.15
CA ASN A 189 38.86 21.78 11.39
C ASN A 189 37.80 22.71 11.98
N THR A 190 37.22 23.56 11.14
CA THR A 190 36.13 24.48 11.53
C THR A 190 34.74 23.99 11.08
N TYR A 191 34.69 23.10 10.08
CA TYR A 191 33.48 22.80 9.31
C TYR A 191 32.82 21.44 9.60
N LEU A 192 33.39 20.60 10.45
CA LEU A 192 32.90 19.25 10.73
C LEU A 192 31.46 19.29 11.26
N ARG A 193 30.59 18.55 10.57
CA ARG A 193 29.18 18.37 10.95
C ARG A 193 28.81 16.92 11.14
N THR A 194 29.51 15.98 10.51
CA THR A 194 29.13 14.57 10.54
C THR A 194 30.33 13.65 10.68
N ILE A 195 30.23 12.70 11.61
CA ILE A 195 31.15 11.58 11.73
C ILE A 195 30.34 10.32 11.41
N TYR A 196 30.76 9.58 10.39
CA TYR A 196 30.09 8.36 9.95
C TYR A 196 30.88 7.14 10.41
N PHE A 197 30.24 6.24 11.15
CA PHE A 197 30.82 4.98 11.60
C PHE A 197 30.31 3.84 10.72
N GLU A 198 31.21 3.12 10.06
CA GLU A 198 30.87 1.85 9.39
C GLU A 198 31.00 0.64 10.31
N ILE A 199 31.98 0.69 11.21
CA ILE A 199 32.18 -0.29 12.27
C ILE A 199 31.94 0.42 13.60
N ILE A 200 31.37 -0.30 14.58
CA ILE A 200 31.18 0.24 15.90
C ILE A 200 31.86 -0.61 16.97
N ASN A 201 32.60 0.09 17.82
CA ASN A 201 33.11 -0.39 19.08
C ASN A 201 32.86 0.70 20.13
N MET A 202 32.35 0.32 21.30
CA MET A 202 32.05 1.28 22.37
C MET A 202 33.29 1.99 22.90
N ASP A 203 34.46 1.36 22.86
CA ASP A 203 35.72 2.00 23.27
C ASP A 203 36.14 3.06 22.25
N LEU A 204 36.02 2.76 20.95
CA LEU A 204 36.22 3.73 19.89
C LEU A 204 35.24 4.91 20.01
N VAL A 205 33.96 4.64 20.25
CA VAL A 205 32.96 5.70 20.46
C VAL A 205 33.34 6.58 21.65
N LYS A 206 33.75 5.99 22.79
CA LYS A 206 34.21 6.74 23.96
C LYS A 206 35.47 7.57 23.65
N MET A 207 36.42 7.04 22.88
CA MET A 207 37.62 7.75 22.44
C MET A 207 37.27 8.96 21.58
N ILE A 208 36.43 8.79 20.55
CA ILE A 208 35.98 9.88 19.69
C ILE A 208 35.21 10.94 20.50
N MET A 209 34.33 10.50 21.40
CA MET A 209 33.60 11.41 22.28
C MET A 209 34.49 12.16 23.27
N LYS A 210 35.60 11.56 23.71
CA LYS A 210 36.63 12.22 24.52
C LYS A 210 37.34 13.31 23.70
N ALA A 211 37.81 12.98 22.50
CA ALA A 211 38.45 13.94 21.60
C ALA A 211 37.52 15.13 21.28
N LEU A 212 36.26 14.88 20.93
CA LEU A 212 35.27 15.95 20.69
C LEU A 212 35.06 16.87 21.89
N ARG A 213 35.20 16.34 23.12
CA ARG A 213 35.08 17.11 24.36
C ARG A 213 36.30 17.98 24.62
N GLU A 214 37.49 17.42 24.48
CA GLU A 214 38.77 18.11 24.63
C GLU A 214 38.85 19.30 23.66
N HIS A 215 38.43 19.07 22.41
CA HIS A 215 38.40 20.07 21.33
C HIS A 215 37.14 20.94 21.30
N LYS A 216 36.28 20.83 22.32
CA LYS A 216 35.07 21.66 22.53
C LYS A 216 34.14 21.70 21.31
N LYS A 217 34.08 20.63 20.51
CA LYS A 217 33.26 20.57 19.30
C LYS A 217 31.77 20.49 19.61
N LYS A 218 30.96 21.05 18.72
CA LYS A 218 29.51 21.21 18.89
C LYS A 218 28.79 21.00 17.56
N ASN A 219 27.49 20.70 17.62
CA ASN A 219 26.61 20.52 16.47
C ASN A 219 27.09 19.42 15.50
N ILE A 220 27.49 18.27 16.05
CA ILE A 220 27.96 17.12 15.27
C ILE A 220 26.89 16.02 15.27
N LEU A 221 26.59 15.51 14.08
CA LEU A 221 25.81 14.29 13.89
C LEU A 221 26.76 13.09 13.82
N ILE A 222 26.62 12.15 14.73
CA ILE A 222 27.30 10.86 14.65
C ILE A 222 26.32 9.89 14.01
N ASN A 223 26.60 9.50 12.77
CA ASN A 223 25.76 8.60 12.00
C ASN A 223 26.40 7.21 11.96
N ILE A 224 25.65 6.17 12.30
CA ILE A 224 26.17 4.83 12.51
C ILE A 224 25.45 3.89 11.57
N LYS A 225 26.22 3.16 10.75
CA LYS A 225 25.69 2.12 9.86
C LYS A 225 25.26 0.92 10.71
N ALA A 226 23.99 0.51 10.58
CA ALA A 226 23.52 -0.70 11.22
C ALA A 226 23.91 -1.93 10.43
N THR A 227 24.73 -2.79 11.02
CA THR A 227 25.05 -4.13 10.52
C THR A 227 24.62 -5.17 11.57
N PRO A 228 24.38 -6.44 11.20
CA PRO A 228 24.00 -7.48 12.15
C PRO A 228 24.95 -7.61 13.35
N SER A 229 26.25 -7.41 13.13
CA SER A 229 27.29 -7.43 14.17
C SER A 229 27.19 -6.26 15.15
N ASN A 230 26.66 -5.11 14.71
CA ASN A 230 26.69 -3.85 15.45
C ASN A 230 25.40 -3.61 16.26
N LEU A 231 24.35 -4.39 16.03
CA LEU A 231 23.04 -4.25 16.67
C LEU A 231 23.09 -4.40 18.20
N SER A 232 23.97 -5.28 18.70
CA SER A 232 24.16 -5.51 20.15
C SER A 232 24.56 -4.23 20.90
N HIS A 233 25.27 -3.32 20.25
CA HIS A 233 25.77 -2.08 20.86
C HIS A 233 24.74 -0.93 20.85
N PHE A 234 23.60 -1.08 20.18
CA PHE A 234 22.66 0.04 20.00
C PHE A 234 21.96 0.45 21.29
N ASN A 235 21.59 -0.51 22.13
CA ASN A 235 21.01 -0.22 23.44
C ASN A 235 22.02 0.53 24.34
N GLU A 236 23.27 0.08 24.33
CA GLU A 236 24.35 0.71 25.10
C GLU A 236 24.64 2.13 24.62
N LEU A 237 24.64 2.36 23.31
CA LEU A 237 24.77 3.69 22.70
C LEU A 237 23.63 4.62 23.10
N GLU A 238 22.39 4.13 23.05
CA GLU A 238 21.23 4.94 23.41
C GLU A 238 21.29 5.32 24.90
N GLU A 239 21.69 4.39 25.75
CA GLU A 239 21.89 4.65 27.18
C GLU A 239 23.02 5.66 27.42
N TYR A 240 24.16 5.49 26.72
CA TYR A 240 25.27 6.44 26.76
C TYR A 240 24.83 7.84 26.29
N ALA A 241 24.04 7.91 25.21
CA ALA A 241 23.44 9.13 24.68
C ALA A 241 22.55 9.84 25.70
N LYS A 242 21.69 9.08 26.38
CA LYS A 242 20.78 9.60 27.40
C LYS A 242 21.52 10.13 28.63
N LYS A 243 22.58 9.46 29.07
CA LYS A 243 23.36 9.83 30.27
C LYS A 243 24.33 11.00 30.02
N SER A 244 24.81 11.17 28.79
CA SER A 244 25.82 12.20 28.48
C SER A 244 25.27 13.61 28.44
N LYS A 245 25.48 14.38 29.51
CA LYS A 245 25.19 15.82 29.58
C LYS A 245 25.94 16.63 28.50
N PHE A 246 27.17 16.21 28.17
CA PHE A 246 28.01 16.86 27.16
C PHE A 246 27.33 16.87 25.79
N MET A 247 26.77 15.72 25.36
CA MET A 247 26.11 15.63 24.06
C MET A 247 24.86 16.50 23.97
N LYS A 248 24.02 16.48 25.02
CA LYS A 248 22.82 17.32 25.09
C LYS A 248 23.16 18.81 25.00
N LYS A 249 24.14 19.27 25.80
CA LYS A 249 24.57 20.68 25.83
C LYS A 249 25.16 21.15 24.50
N ASN A 250 25.95 20.30 23.83
CA ASN A 250 26.67 20.66 22.62
C ASN A 250 25.97 20.23 21.32
N LYS A 251 24.69 19.82 21.39
CA LYS A 251 23.88 19.40 20.24
C LYS A 251 24.53 18.29 19.41
N ILE A 252 25.22 17.35 20.09
CA ILE A 252 25.76 16.14 19.46
C ILE A 252 24.67 15.07 19.50
N LYS A 253 24.38 14.45 18.36
CA LYS A 253 23.28 13.49 18.22
C LYS A 253 23.77 12.21 17.56
N PHE A 254 23.30 11.07 18.04
CA PHE A 254 23.42 9.82 17.31
C PHE A 254 22.23 9.64 16.35
N ARG A 255 22.52 9.13 15.16
CA ARG A 255 21.54 8.61 14.23
C ARG A 255 22.00 7.23 13.78
N ILE A 256 21.07 6.28 13.79
CA ILE A 256 21.33 4.94 13.29
C ILE A 256 20.73 4.87 11.89
N ASP A 257 21.56 4.51 10.91
CA ASP A 257 21.13 4.28 9.54
C ASP A 257 20.97 2.78 9.31
N TYR A 258 19.72 2.31 9.42
CA TYR A 258 19.40 0.90 9.20
C TYR A 258 19.40 0.57 7.71
N THR A 259 20.07 -0.54 7.36
CA THR A 259 20.07 -1.09 6.01
C THR A 259 18.67 -1.45 5.55
N LYS A 260 18.47 -1.53 4.23
CA LYS A 260 17.16 -1.87 3.66
C LYS A 260 16.74 -3.29 4.09
N GLU A 261 17.69 -4.21 4.13
CA GLU A 261 17.52 -5.60 4.54
C GLU A 261 17.02 -5.68 6.00
N TYR A 262 17.67 -4.94 6.92
CA TYR A 262 17.24 -4.92 8.33
C TYR A 262 15.85 -4.33 8.51
N LYS A 263 15.55 -3.23 7.78
CA LYS A 263 14.22 -2.59 7.82
C LYS A 263 13.12 -3.53 7.33
N LEU A 264 13.42 -4.39 6.35
CA LEU A 264 12.49 -5.37 5.81
C LEU A 264 12.23 -6.50 6.82
N GLU A 265 13.29 -7.10 7.38
CA GLU A 265 13.18 -8.20 8.36
C GLU A 265 12.54 -7.75 9.68
N ASN A 266 12.79 -6.51 10.11
CA ASN A 266 12.31 -5.98 11.39
C ASN A 266 11.19 -4.95 11.23
N PHE A 267 10.49 -4.94 10.08
CA PHE A 267 9.42 -4.00 9.78
C PHE A 267 8.37 -3.92 10.91
N ILE A 268 8.01 -5.08 11.49
CA ILE A 268 7.05 -5.18 12.61
C ILE A 268 7.55 -4.43 13.85
N LYS A 269 8.85 -4.46 14.14
CA LYS A 269 9.44 -3.73 15.28
C LYS A 269 9.55 -2.22 15.02
N LEU A 270 9.57 -1.82 13.75
CA LEU A 270 9.66 -0.44 13.28
C LEU A 270 8.29 0.23 13.13
N LEU A 271 7.19 -0.53 13.18
CA LEU A 271 5.83 0.00 13.23
C LEU A 271 5.66 0.82 14.50
N ASN A 272 5.50 2.14 14.36
CA ASN A 272 5.19 3.02 15.46
C ASN A 272 3.68 2.99 15.75
N PHE A 273 3.30 3.48 16.93
CA PHE A 273 1.89 3.51 17.36
C PHE A 273 0.99 4.25 16.35
N THR A 274 1.53 5.26 15.67
CA THR A 274 0.83 6.04 14.65
C THR A 274 0.51 5.20 13.41
N THR A 275 1.44 4.40 12.88
CA THR A 275 1.18 3.51 11.75
C THR A 275 0.19 2.41 12.12
N MET A 276 0.27 1.85 13.33
CA MET A 276 -0.72 0.88 13.82
C MET A 276 -2.14 1.47 13.87
N LYS A 277 -2.29 2.73 14.29
CA LYS A 277 -3.60 3.41 14.31
C LYS A 277 -4.21 3.52 12.91
N TYR A 278 -3.42 3.91 11.91
CA TYR A 278 -3.92 4.02 10.54
C TYR A 278 -4.31 2.67 9.93
N LEU A 279 -3.54 1.60 10.20
CA LEU A 279 -3.90 0.26 9.76
C LEU A 279 -5.22 -0.21 10.39
N LEU A 280 -5.43 0.06 11.68
CA LEU A 280 -6.66 -0.30 12.38
C LEU A 280 -7.89 0.43 11.80
N VAL A 281 -7.74 1.71 11.47
CA VAL A 281 -8.80 2.47 10.77
C VAL A 281 -9.10 1.86 9.39
N GLY A 282 -8.08 1.46 8.63
CA GLY A 282 -8.25 0.79 7.34
C GLY A 282 -9.03 -0.53 7.45
N ILE A 283 -8.75 -1.33 8.48
CA ILE A 283 -9.47 -2.58 8.76
C ILE A 283 -10.94 -2.29 9.10
N ILE A 284 -11.22 -1.29 9.94
CA ILE A 284 -12.60 -0.91 10.30
C ILE A 284 -13.39 -0.49 9.06
N ILE A 285 -12.80 0.33 8.18
CA ILE A 285 -13.44 0.75 6.94
C ILE A 285 -13.76 -0.44 6.03
N SER A 286 -12.81 -1.38 5.89
CA SER A 286 -13.00 -2.61 5.12
C SER A 286 -14.15 -3.46 5.68
N CYS A 287 -14.24 -3.60 7.00
CA CYS A 287 -15.35 -4.31 7.66
C CYS A 287 -16.71 -3.62 7.42
N ILE A 288 -16.77 -2.29 7.47
CA ILE A 288 -18.01 -1.52 7.19
C ILE A 288 -18.43 -1.72 5.74
N PHE A 289 -17.48 -1.67 4.80
CA PHE A 289 -17.74 -1.87 3.39
C PHE A 289 -18.26 -3.29 3.09
N GLY A 290 -17.60 -4.31 3.66
CA GLY A 290 -18.05 -5.70 3.55
C GLY A 290 -19.45 -5.93 4.16
N TYR A 291 -19.76 -5.29 5.29
CA TYR A 291 -21.10 -5.34 5.88
C TYR A 291 -22.16 -4.70 4.95
N GLY A 292 -21.83 -3.56 4.32
CA GLY A 292 -22.70 -2.89 3.37
C GLY A 292 -23.04 -3.75 2.15
N ILE A 293 -22.05 -4.43 1.55
CA ILE A 293 -22.27 -5.36 0.44
C ILE A 293 -23.22 -6.48 0.85
N ASN A 294 -23.01 -7.09 2.02
CA ASN A 294 -23.87 -8.17 2.50
C ASN A 294 -25.33 -7.73 2.73
N GLN A 295 -25.56 -6.53 3.25
CA GLN A 295 -26.92 -5.99 3.40
C GLN A 295 -27.58 -5.72 2.05
N TYR A 296 -26.81 -5.24 1.07
CA TYR A 296 -27.30 -5.02 -0.29
C TYR A 296 -27.75 -6.32 -0.98
N ASP A 297 -26.96 -7.40 -0.86
CA ASP A 297 -27.31 -8.72 -1.42
C ASP A 297 -28.64 -9.24 -0.84
N ILE A 298 -28.86 -9.05 0.47
CA ILE A 298 -30.10 -9.44 1.16
C ILE A 298 -31.28 -8.63 0.64
N TYR A 299 -31.13 -7.31 0.52
CA TYR A 299 -32.17 -6.44 0.00
C TYR A 299 -32.56 -6.78 -1.44
N LYS A 300 -31.57 -6.97 -2.34
CA LYS A 300 -31.81 -7.36 -3.74
C LYS A 300 -32.55 -8.69 -3.84
N SER A 301 -32.13 -9.68 -3.07
CA SER A 301 -32.74 -11.01 -3.10
C SER A 301 -34.18 -10.99 -2.56
N SER A 302 -34.48 -10.15 -1.56
CA SER A 302 -35.86 -9.95 -1.09
C SER A 302 -36.75 -9.35 -2.18
N GLN A 303 -36.28 -8.32 -2.87
CA GLN A 303 -37.02 -7.69 -3.97
C GLN A 303 -37.28 -8.66 -5.13
N GLU A 304 -36.31 -9.53 -5.45
CA GLU A 304 -36.52 -10.56 -6.48
C GLU A 304 -37.63 -11.55 -6.08
N ILE A 305 -37.69 -11.95 -4.81
CA ILE A 305 -38.75 -12.84 -4.30
C ILE A 305 -40.12 -12.17 -4.41
N ASP A 306 -40.21 -10.92 -3.98
CA ASP A 306 -41.46 -10.14 -4.06
C ASP A 306 -41.91 -10.00 -5.52
N SER A 307 -40.99 -9.68 -6.44
CA SER A 307 -41.31 -9.57 -7.87
C SER A 307 -41.79 -10.88 -8.51
N ILE A 308 -41.22 -12.02 -8.12
CA ILE A 308 -41.66 -13.34 -8.57
C ILE A 308 -43.07 -13.62 -8.02
N SER A 309 -43.31 -13.30 -6.74
CA SER A 309 -44.61 -13.46 -6.09
C SER A 309 -45.70 -12.62 -6.77
N ASP A 310 -45.41 -11.36 -7.07
CA ASP A 310 -46.34 -10.43 -7.74
C ASP A 310 -46.67 -10.93 -9.15
N THR A 311 -45.65 -11.30 -9.94
CA THR A 311 -45.84 -11.84 -11.30
C THR A 311 -46.74 -13.06 -11.30
N ILE A 312 -46.53 -13.97 -10.35
CA ILE A 312 -47.35 -15.17 -10.22
C ILE A 312 -48.78 -14.80 -9.82
N THR A 313 -48.95 -13.86 -8.89
CA THR A 313 -50.27 -13.41 -8.41
C THR A 313 -51.09 -12.78 -9.54
N ASP A 314 -50.50 -11.87 -10.31
CA ASP A 314 -51.14 -11.20 -11.44
C ASP A 314 -51.62 -12.21 -12.49
N LEU A 315 -50.77 -13.18 -12.83
CA LEU A 315 -51.11 -14.22 -13.80
C LEU A 315 -52.32 -15.04 -13.37
N LEU A 316 -52.42 -15.40 -12.09
CA LEU A 316 -53.53 -16.23 -11.63
C LEU A 316 -54.82 -15.44 -11.54
N GLN A 317 -54.74 -14.16 -11.19
CA GLN A 317 -55.89 -13.28 -11.25
C GLN A 317 -56.42 -13.18 -12.69
N GLU A 318 -55.54 -13.08 -13.69
CA GLU A 318 -55.91 -13.16 -15.11
C GLU A 318 -56.61 -14.49 -15.45
N TYR A 319 -56.11 -15.62 -14.95
CA TYR A 319 -56.72 -16.93 -15.16
C TYR A 319 -58.08 -17.12 -14.48
N GLU A 320 -58.23 -16.67 -13.24
CA GLU A 320 -59.50 -16.74 -12.50
C GLU A 320 -60.58 -15.88 -13.17
N HIS A 321 -60.18 -14.77 -13.82
CA HIS A 321 -61.06 -13.99 -14.68
C HIS A 321 -61.47 -14.71 -15.98
N LEU A 322 -60.61 -15.56 -16.55
CA LEU A 322 -60.91 -16.34 -17.76
C LEU A 322 -61.79 -17.56 -17.46
N GLU A 323 -61.65 -18.21 -16.31
CA GLU A 323 -62.50 -19.36 -15.91
C GLU A 323 -63.90 -18.94 -15.46
N ASN A 324 -64.07 -17.72 -14.92
CA ASN A 324 -65.38 -17.19 -14.49
C ASN A 324 -66.17 -16.46 -15.59
N TYR A 325 -65.76 -16.55 -16.85
CA TYR A 325 -66.49 -15.98 -17.98
C TYR A 325 -67.63 -16.90 -18.42
N GLU A 326 -68.83 -16.71 -17.87
CA GLU A 326 -70.07 -17.27 -18.43
C GLU A 326 -70.50 -16.46 -19.67
N PRO A 327 -70.87 -17.10 -20.80
CA PRO A 327 -71.47 -16.39 -21.92
C PRO A 327 -72.87 -15.86 -21.56
N GLU A 328 -73.11 -14.60 -21.93
CA GLU A 328 -74.34 -13.83 -21.72
C GLU A 328 -75.61 -14.61 -22.19
N PRO A 329 -76.70 -14.69 -21.40
CA PRO A 329 -77.90 -15.41 -21.82
C PRO A 329 -78.78 -14.57 -22.76
N GLU A 330 -79.27 -15.19 -23.84
CA GLU A 330 -80.30 -14.61 -24.71
C GLU A 330 -81.67 -14.50 -24.00
N PRO A 331 -82.54 -13.54 -24.41
CA PRO A 331 -83.68 -13.08 -23.61
C PRO A 331 -84.89 -14.04 -23.62
N THR A 332 -85.62 -14.03 -22.50
CA THR A 332 -86.74 -14.89 -22.09
C THR A 332 -88.09 -14.64 -22.80
N PRO A 333 -89.12 -15.48 -22.54
CA PRO A 333 -90.18 -15.02 -21.63
C PRO A 333 -90.79 -16.08 -20.67
N ASP A 334 -91.34 -15.54 -19.57
CA ASP A 334 -91.90 -16.06 -18.29
C ASP A 334 -93.37 -16.60 -18.39
N PRO A 335 -94.13 -17.01 -17.32
CA PRO A 335 -93.85 -17.55 -15.95
C PRO A 335 -94.55 -18.92 -15.69
N THR A 336 -94.40 -19.67 -14.57
CA THR A 336 -95.01 -19.50 -13.22
C THR A 336 -94.75 -20.80 -12.38
N PRO A 337 -95.11 -20.91 -11.08
CA PRO A 337 -94.21 -20.80 -9.91
C PRO A 337 -94.07 -22.10 -9.08
N GLU A 338 -93.04 -22.20 -8.23
CA GLU A 338 -93.17 -22.75 -6.85
C GLU A 338 -91.87 -22.49 -6.03
N ASP A 339 -92.06 -21.98 -4.82
CA ASP A 339 -91.10 -21.74 -3.73
C ASP A 339 -91.27 -22.91 -2.71
N PRO A 340 -90.25 -23.37 -1.95
CA PRO A 340 -89.71 -22.60 -0.82
C PRO A 340 -88.17 -22.63 -0.67
N THR A 341 -87.63 -21.44 -0.43
CA THR A 341 -86.38 -21.06 0.29
C THR A 341 -86.09 -21.83 1.60
N PRO A 342 -84.93 -21.67 2.26
CA PRO A 342 -83.53 -21.72 1.81
C PRO A 342 -82.60 -22.50 2.80
N ALA A 343 -81.38 -22.85 2.38
CA ALA A 343 -80.27 -23.13 3.32
C ALA A 343 -79.08 -22.22 2.96
N PRO A 344 -78.46 -21.52 3.93
CA PRO A 344 -77.33 -20.65 3.63
C PRO A 344 -76.15 -21.51 3.11
N PRO A 345 -75.52 -21.18 1.97
CA PRO A 345 -74.25 -21.78 1.62
C PRO A 345 -73.26 -21.38 2.70
N LYS A 346 -72.69 -22.41 3.36
CA LYS A 346 -71.52 -22.25 4.22
C LYS A 346 -70.47 -21.45 3.43
N PRO A 347 -69.77 -20.49 4.04
CA PRO A 347 -68.62 -19.87 3.39
C PRO A 347 -67.59 -20.98 3.13
N THR A 348 -67.52 -21.44 1.89
CA THR A 348 -66.41 -22.25 1.41
C THR A 348 -65.23 -21.30 1.35
N TYR A 349 -64.43 -21.30 2.41
CA TYR A 349 -63.15 -20.62 2.42
C TYR A 349 -62.25 -21.35 1.43
N VAL A 350 -62.13 -20.80 0.21
CA VAL A 350 -61.18 -21.27 -0.78
C VAL A 350 -59.85 -20.63 -0.43
N SER A 351 -58.91 -21.42 0.10
CA SER A 351 -57.51 -21.02 0.20
C SER A 351 -56.98 -20.81 -1.24
N PRO A 352 -56.41 -19.64 -1.59
CA PRO A 352 -55.93 -19.40 -2.95
C PRO A 352 -54.54 -20.01 -3.09
N TYR A 353 -54.46 -21.33 -3.16
CA TYR A 353 -53.25 -22.04 -3.52
C TYR A 353 -53.44 -22.69 -4.90
N TYR A 354 -53.09 -21.89 -5.92
CA TYR A 354 -52.64 -22.26 -7.27
C TYR A 354 -53.13 -23.60 -7.84
N LYS A 355 -54.27 -23.63 -8.53
CA LYS A 355 -54.79 -24.84 -9.22
C LYS A 355 -54.15 -25.14 -10.59
N ASN A 356 -53.08 -24.43 -10.98
CA ASN A 356 -52.42 -24.65 -12.28
C ASN A 356 -50.90 -24.41 -12.22
N TYR A 357 -50.20 -25.25 -11.46
CA TYR A 357 -48.74 -25.18 -11.37
C TYR A 357 -48.03 -25.44 -12.71
N ALA A 358 -48.66 -26.14 -13.66
CA ALA A 358 -48.13 -26.30 -15.02
C ALA A 358 -47.82 -24.95 -15.69
N LYS A 359 -48.77 -24.01 -15.58
CA LYS A 359 -48.59 -22.67 -16.14
C LYS A 359 -47.60 -21.82 -15.34
N VAL A 360 -47.67 -21.85 -14.01
CA VAL A 360 -46.73 -21.13 -13.14
C VAL A 360 -45.29 -21.54 -13.46
N ILE A 361 -45.02 -22.84 -13.56
CA ILE A 361 -43.69 -23.35 -13.91
C ILE A 361 -43.30 -22.97 -15.34
N SER A 362 -44.25 -22.91 -16.28
CA SER A 362 -43.96 -22.48 -17.66
C SER A 362 -43.45 -21.04 -17.74
N VAL A 363 -44.05 -20.12 -16.98
CA VAL A 363 -43.63 -18.71 -16.93
C VAL A 363 -42.29 -18.58 -16.23
N LEU A 364 -42.09 -19.26 -15.11
CA LEU A 364 -40.81 -19.26 -14.40
C LEU A 364 -39.66 -19.77 -15.29
N LYS A 365 -39.95 -20.69 -16.22
CA LYS A 365 -38.97 -21.17 -17.21
C LYS A 365 -38.56 -20.14 -18.26
N GLU A 366 -39.35 -19.08 -18.47
CA GLU A 366 -38.97 -17.96 -19.34
C GLU A 366 -37.82 -17.16 -18.71
N THR A 367 -37.88 -16.95 -17.39
CA THR A 367 -36.81 -16.30 -16.61
C THR A 367 -35.64 -17.25 -16.35
N ASN A 368 -35.94 -18.46 -15.85
CA ASN A 368 -34.93 -19.47 -15.57
C ASN A 368 -35.37 -20.86 -16.02
N ARG A 369 -34.78 -21.33 -17.12
CA ARG A 369 -35.02 -22.67 -17.70
C ARG A 369 -34.72 -23.84 -16.77
N ASP A 370 -33.95 -23.61 -15.71
CA ASP A 370 -33.58 -24.63 -14.73
C ASP A 370 -34.71 -24.86 -13.71
N THR A 371 -35.84 -24.15 -13.80
CA THR A 371 -37.00 -24.32 -12.92
C THR A 371 -37.62 -25.72 -13.08
N VAL A 372 -37.72 -26.45 -11.98
CA VAL A 372 -38.24 -27.82 -11.92
C VAL A 372 -39.52 -27.97 -11.11
N GLY A 373 -39.82 -27.02 -10.22
CA GLY A 373 -41.02 -27.08 -9.40
C GLY A 373 -41.18 -25.87 -8.47
N TRP A 374 -42.11 -25.99 -7.54
CA TRP A 374 -42.42 -24.98 -6.53
C TRP A 374 -42.61 -25.65 -5.18
N VAL A 375 -41.92 -25.18 -4.15
CA VAL A 375 -42.01 -25.74 -2.79
C VAL A 375 -42.64 -24.74 -1.82
N THR A 376 -43.58 -25.23 -1.03
CA THR A 376 -44.24 -24.48 0.04
C THR A 376 -44.27 -25.31 1.32
N VAL A 377 -43.90 -24.70 2.46
CA VAL A 377 -44.04 -25.31 3.79
C VAL A 377 -45.03 -24.49 4.60
N ASN A 378 -46.13 -25.11 5.03
CA ASN A 378 -47.25 -24.43 5.68
C ASN A 378 -46.80 -23.60 6.90
N ASN A 379 -47.37 -22.40 7.08
CA ASN A 379 -47.06 -21.52 8.20
C ASN A 379 -45.56 -21.25 8.40
N THR A 380 -44.83 -21.16 7.28
CA THR A 380 -43.46 -20.63 7.20
C THR A 380 -43.35 -19.66 6.02
N THR A 381 -42.24 -18.93 5.92
CA THR A 381 -41.92 -18.13 4.72
C THR A 381 -41.33 -18.95 3.57
N VAL A 382 -41.29 -20.28 3.68
CA VAL A 382 -40.83 -21.16 2.60
C VAL A 382 -41.92 -21.25 1.54
N ASN A 383 -41.77 -20.47 0.49
CA ASN A 383 -42.65 -20.44 -0.69
C ASN A 383 -41.82 -20.01 -1.91
N TYR A 384 -41.16 -20.96 -2.58
CA TYR A 384 -40.11 -20.65 -3.55
C TYR A 384 -40.16 -21.53 -4.82
N PRO A 385 -39.75 -20.98 -5.98
CA PRO A 385 -39.44 -21.78 -7.14
C PRO A 385 -38.17 -22.61 -6.87
N VAL A 386 -38.21 -23.86 -7.28
CA VAL A 386 -37.12 -24.82 -7.15
C VAL A 386 -36.44 -24.96 -8.51
N VAL A 387 -35.12 -24.78 -8.53
CA VAL A 387 -34.30 -24.93 -9.74
C VAL A 387 -33.38 -26.16 -9.64
N GLN A 388 -32.87 -26.64 -10.77
CA GLN A 388 -31.95 -27.79 -10.78
C GLN A 388 -30.81 -27.55 -11.77
N ALA A 389 -29.57 -27.71 -11.30
CA ALA A 389 -28.37 -27.67 -12.13
C ALA A 389 -27.77 -29.07 -12.31
N SER A 390 -26.75 -29.18 -13.15
CA SER A 390 -25.98 -30.42 -13.35
C SER A 390 -25.05 -30.78 -12.17
N ASN A 391 -25.05 -29.98 -11.11
CA ASN A 391 -24.30 -30.19 -9.87
C ASN A 391 -24.97 -29.48 -8.68
N ASN A 392 -24.59 -29.85 -7.45
CA ASN A 392 -25.12 -29.25 -6.22
C ASN A 392 -24.39 -27.96 -5.79
N SER A 393 -23.50 -27.40 -6.62
CA SER A 393 -22.67 -26.24 -6.27
C SER A 393 -23.14 -24.93 -6.91
N TYR A 394 -23.76 -24.99 -8.09
CA TYR A 394 -24.10 -23.80 -8.88
C TYR A 394 -25.07 -22.86 -8.14
N TYR A 395 -26.21 -23.36 -7.68
CA TYR A 395 -27.21 -22.56 -6.97
C TYR A 395 -26.88 -22.32 -5.49
N LEU A 396 -25.69 -22.73 -5.01
CA LEU A 396 -25.21 -22.29 -3.70
C LEU A 396 -24.81 -20.82 -3.69
N ASN A 397 -24.42 -20.26 -4.84
CA ASN A 397 -23.91 -18.90 -4.98
C ASN A 397 -24.48 -18.16 -6.21
N HIS A 398 -25.68 -18.56 -6.67
CA HIS A 398 -26.41 -17.90 -7.73
C HIS A 398 -27.89 -17.73 -7.34
N ASP A 399 -28.47 -16.58 -7.70
CA ASP A 399 -29.89 -16.28 -7.54
C ASP A 399 -30.77 -16.98 -8.61
N PHE A 400 -32.08 -16.79 -8.54
CA PHE A 400 -33.02 -17.32 -9.53
C PHE A 400 -32.73 -16.83 -10.94
N ASN A 401 -32.24 -15.60 -11.09
CA ASN A 401 -31.89 -14.99 -12.38
C ASN A 401 -30.49 -15.41 -12.88
N LYS A 402 -29.84 -16.37 -12.21
CA LYS A 402 -28.47 -16.85 -12.48
C LYS A 402 -27.38 -15.79 -12.29
N ASN A 403 -27.64 -14.70 -11.56
CA ASN A 403 -26.57 -13.79 -11.14
C ASN A 403 -25.86 -14.35 -9.92
N SER A 404 -24.56 -14.09 -9.80
CA SER A 404 -23.81 -14.49 -8.61
C SER A 404 -24.31 -13.72 -7.39
N ASN A 405 -24.63 -14.46 -6.32
CA ASN A 405 -25.02 -13.90 -5.03
C ASN A 405 -24.44 -14.76 -3.89
N SER A 406 -24.30 -14.18 -2.69
CA SER A 406 -23.83 -14.92 -1.51
C SER A 406 -24.93 -15.76 -0.85
N LEU A 407 -26.19 -15.57 -1.25
CA LEU A 407 -27.39 -16.12 -0.61
C LEU A 407 -27.92 -17.40 -1.29
N GLY A 408 -27.45 -17.69 -2.50
CA GLY A 408 -27.90 -18.81 -3.33
C GLY A 408 -29.38 -18.75 -3.70
N TRP A 409 -29.92 -19.92 -4.04
CA TRP A 409 -31.35 -20.14 -4.29
C TRP A 409 -31.81 -21.50 -3.72
N ILE A 410 -33.11 -21.80 -3.82
CA ILE A 410 -33.67 -23.12 -3.49
C ILE A 410 -33.48 -24.06 -4.69
N PHE A 411 -32.80 -25.19 -4.49
CA PHE A 411 -32.49 -26.09 -5.61
C PHE A 411 -32.63 -27.58 -5.28
N MET A 412 -33.03 -28.37 -6.27
CA MET A 412 -33.10 -29.83 -6.21
C MET A 412 -31.72 -30.47 -6.43
N ASP A 413 -31.45 -31.61 -5.78
CA ASP A 413 -30.22 -32.38 -6.01
C ASP A 413 -30.06 -32.77 -7.48
N TYR A 414 -28.86 -32.62 -8.04
CA TYR A 414 -28.58 -32.92 -9.44
C TYR A 414 -28.83 -34.39 -9.84
N ARG A 415 -28.83 -35.31 -8.87
CA ARG A 415 -29.10 -36.74 -9.10
C ARG A 415 -30.59 -37.04 -9.23
N ASN A 416 -31.46 -36.12 -8.79
CA ASN A 416 -32.89 -36.35 -8.82
C ASN A 416 -33.49 -36.17 -10.22
N ASN A 417 -34.52 -36.93 -10.55
CA ASN A 417 -35.30 -36.71 -11.77
C ASN A 417 -36.50 -35.79 -11.49
N ALA A 418 -36.49 -34.60 -12.08
CA ALA A 418 -37.55 -33.60 -11.89
C ALA A 418 -38.89 -33.92 -12.58
N THR A 419 -38.91 -34.87 -13.54
CA THR A 419 -40.12 -35.26 -14.28
C THR A 419 -40.79 -36.49 -13.67
N ASP A 420 -40.00 -37.50 -13.32
CA ASP A 420 -40.44 -38.66 -12.56
C ASP A 420 -39.62 -38.77 -11.28
N LEU A 421 -40.15 -38.18 -10.21
CA LEU A 421 -39.45 -38.04 -8.93
C LEU A 421 -38.91 -39.39 -8.41
N ASP A 422 -37.68 -39.42 -7.92
CA ASP A 422 -37.12 -40.62 -7.30
C ASP A 422 -37.81 -40.96 -5.97
N GLN A 423 -37.42 -42.09 -5.36
CA GLN A 423 -37.92 -42.50 -4.05
C GLN A 423 -37.68 -41.44 -2.98
N ASN A 424 -36.57 -40.71 -3.04
CA ASN A 424 -36.33 -39.52 -2.22
C ASN A 424 -35.88 -38.32 -3.05
N THR A 425 -36.73 -37.29 -3.10
CA THR A 425 -36.43 -36.00 -3.74
C THR A 425 -35.78 -35.06 -2.73
N VAL A 426 -34.53 -34.67 -2.98
CA VAL A 426 -33.77 -33.83 -2.05
C VAL A 426 -33.75 -32.39 -2.53
N ILE A 427 -34.16 -31.46 -1.68
CA ILE A 427 -34.15 -30.01 -1.95
C ILE A 427 -33.28 -29.31 -0.90
N TYR A 428 -32.40 -28.46 -1.40
CA TYR A 428 -31.46 -27.65 -0.62
C TYR A 428 -31.85 -26.18 -0.62
N GLY A 429 -31.48 -25.48 0.45
CA GLY A 429 -31.60 -24.03 0.54
C GLY A 429 -30.78 -23.48 1.69
N HIS A 430 -30.28 -22.26 1.56
CA HIS A 430 -29.56 -21.59 2.64
C HIS A 430 -30.49 -21.21 3.80
N ASN A 431 -29.98 -21.27 5.03
CA ASN A 431 -30.69 -20.84 6.23
C ASN A 431 -30.31 -19.40 6.58
N ILE A 432 -31.01 -18.44 5.97
CA ILE A 432 -30.79 -17.02 6.22
C ILE A 432 -31.76 -16.57 7.31
N SER A 433 -31.57 -17.09 8.52
CA SER A 433 -32.52 -16.97 9.64
C SER A 433 -32.86 -15.53 10.05
N LYS A 434 -31.89 -14.59 9.94
CA LYS A 434 -32.10 -13.18 10.31
C LYS A 434 -33.11 -12.47 9.39
N ALA A 435 -33.06 -12.75 8.09
CA ALA A 435 -33.96 -12.17 7.11
C ALA A 435 -35.18 -13.06 6.82
N LYS A 436 -35.18 -14.31 7.32
CA LYS A 436 -36.24 -15.31 7.10
C LYS A 436 -36.53 -15.59 5.61
N ILE A 437 -35.51 -15.47 4.76
CA ILE A 437 -35.58 -15.81 3.33
C ILE A 437 -34.98 -17.20 3.07
N MET A 438 -35.30 -17.79 1.92
CA MET A 438 -34.95 -19.18 1.56
C MET A 438 -35.45 -20.17 2.62
N PHE A 439 -34.60 -21.10 3.06
CA PHE A 439 -34.92 -22.00 4.18
C PHE A 439 -34.65 -21.36 5.56
N GLY A 440 -34.45 -20.04 5.62
CA GLY A 440 -34.21 -19.28 6.85
C GLY A 440 -35.30 -19.47 7.91
N ASN A 441 -36.56 -19.63 7.47
CA ASN A 441 -37.69 -19.83 8.37
C ASN A 441 -38.05 -21.31 8.61
N LEU A 442 -37.36 -22.25 7.97
CA LEU A 442 -37.56 -23.68 8.23
C LEU A 442 -37.24 -24.05 9.69
N SER A 443 -36.41 -23.24 10.36
CA SER A 443 -36.14 -23.37 11.81
C SER A 443 -37.39 -23.22 12.69
N ALA A 444 -38.47 -22.61 12.20
CA ALA A 444 -39.76 -22.56 12.90
C ALA A 444 -40.34 -23.96 13.15
N THR A 445 -40.02 -24.93 12.28
CA THR A 445 -40.50 -26.31 12.39
C THR A 445 -39.96 -27.05 13.61
N LEU A 446 -38.88 -26.55 14.23
CA LEU A 446 -38.33 -27.07 15.49
C LEU A 446 -39.14 -26.63 16.72
N SER A 447 -40.06 -25.67 16.57
CA SER A 447 -40.92 -25.21 17.67
C SER A 447 -42.04 -26.21 17.95
N SER A 448 -42.26 -26.51 19.22
CA SER A 448 -43.37 -27.37 19.66
C SER A 448 -44.73 -26.87 19.20
N SER A 449 -44.98 -25.56 19.27
CA SER A 449 -46.22 -24.96 18.77
C SER A 449 -46.41 -25.14 17.26
N TRP A 450 -45.32 -25.30 16.51
CA TRP A 450 -45.38 -25.50 15.07
C TRP A 450 -45.64 -26.97 14.74
N TYR A 451 -44.81 -27.89 15.24
CA TYR A 451 -44.89 -29.31 14.84
C TYR A 451 -46.09 -30.06 15.44
N THR A 452 -46.70 -29.57 16.53
CA THR A 452 -47.91 -30.17 17.13
C THR A 452 -49.21 -29.73 16.45
N ASN A 453 -49.17 -28.70 15.61
CA ASN A 453 -50.33 -28.28 14.82
C ASN A 453 -50.44 -29.14 13.55
N ALA A 454 -51.53 -29.89 13.42
CA ALA A 454 -51.78 -30.78 12.29
C ALA A 454 -51.71 -30.07 10.92
N ASP A 455 -52.17 -28.81 10.84
CA ASP A 455 -52.17 -28.04 9.58
C ASP A 455 -50.76 -27.71 9.08
N ASN A 456 -49.78 -27.70 9.99
CA ASN A 456 -48.38 -27.42 9.67
C ASN A 456 -47.64 -28.66 9.15
N GLN A 457 -48.19 -29.86 9.34
CA GLN A 457 -47.49 -31.11 9.05
C GLN A 457 -47.50 -31.49 7.56
N TYR A 458 -47.80 -30.54 6.67
CA TYR A 458 -47.85 -30.74 5.23
C TYR A 458 -46.93 -29.78 4.49
N ILE A 459 -46.32 -30.29 3.43
CA ILE A 459 -45.48 -29.59 2.47
C ILE A 459 -46.12 -29.78 1.09
N SER A 460 -46.15 -28.73 0.28
CA SER A 460 -46.50 -28.84 -1.14
C SER A 460 -45.23 -28.77 -1.97
N PHE A 461 -45.05 -29.71 -2.89
CA PHE A 461 -43.99 -29.61 -3.89
C PHE A 461 -44.56 -29.96 -5.25
N ASN A 462 -44.80 -28.95 -6.07
CA ASN A 462 -45.55 -29.08 -7.31
C ASN A 462 -44.61 -28.93 -8.50
N THR A 463 -44.76 -29.80 -9.50
CA THR A 463 -44.02 -29.72 -10.76
C THR A 463 -44.94 -29.25 -11.89
N ALA A 464 -44.41 -29.12 -13.10
CA ALA A 464 -45.24 -28.78 -14.25
C ALA A 464 -46.28 -29.86 -14.58
N GLN A 465 -46.11 -31.09 -14.07
CA GLN A 465 -46.93 -32.25 -14.42
C GLN A 465 -47.89 -32.64 -13.29
N LYS A 466 -47.52 -32.39 -12.03
CA LYS A 466 -48.25 -32.89 -10.87
C LYS A 466 -48.25 -31.87 -9.74
N GLU A 467 -49.43 -31.70 -9.16
CA GLU A 467 -49.60 -31.08 -7.86
C GLU A 467 -49.51 -32.18 -6.82
N MET A 468 -48.68 -32.00 -5.79
CA MET A 468 -48.36 -33.05 -4.82
C MET A 468 -48.32 -32.49 -3.40
N GLN A 469 -49.00 -33.19 -2.50
CA GLN A 469 -48.92 -32.95 -1.06
C GLN A 469 -48.09 -34.02 -0.36
N TRP A 470 -47.30 -33.57 0.62
CA TRP A 470 -46.35 -34.40 1.35
C TRP A 470 -46.57 -34.24 2.85
N ARG A 471 -46.86 -35.34 3.55
CA ARG A 471 -47.06 -35.34 5.01
C ARG A 471 -45.73 -35.58 5.72
N ILE A 472 -45.36 -34.67 6.62
CA ILE A 472 -44.13 -34.75 7.41
C ILE A 472 -44.15 -36.00 8.29
N PHE A 473 -43.07 -36.78 8.26
CA PHE A 473 -42.88 -37.93 9.15
C PHE A 473 -41.63 -37.82 10.04
N SER A 474 -40.73 -36.89 9.75
CA SER A 474 -39.53 -36.67 10.57
C SER A 474 -38.97 -35.26 10.45
N ILE A 475 -38.58 -34.67 11.58
CA ILE A 475 -37.85 -33.38 11.65
C ILE A 475 -36.72 -33.54 12.65
N TYR A 476 -35.50 -33.16 12.29
CA TYR A 476 -34.37 -33.21 13.23
C TYR A 476 -33.20 -32.31 12.87
N THR A 477 -32.28 -32.20 13.83
CA THR A 477 -30.99 -31.53 13.65
C THR A 477 -29.85 -32.53 13.78
N ILE A 478 -28.95 -32.59 12.79
CA ILE A 478 -27.82 -33.54 12.77
C ILE A 478 -26.50 -32.83 12.43
N GLU A 479 -25.36 -33.43 12.76
CA GLU A 479 -24.07 -33.00 12.21
C GLU A 479 -24.04 -33.15 10.69
N ALA A 480 -23.17 -32.43 9.99
CA ALA A 480 -23.09 -32.47 8.53
C ALA A 480 -22.64 -33.86 8.01
N THR A 481 -23.61 -34.72 7.70
CA THR A 481 -23.43 -36.04 7.07
C THR A 481 -24.22 -36.13 5.76
N ASN A 482 -23.94 -37.16 4.95
CA ASN A 482 -24.62 -37.38 3.67
C ASN A 482 -25.60 -38.55 3.69
N ASP A 483 -25.72 -39.26 4.81
CA ASP A 483 -26.45 -40.53 4.91
C ASP A 483 -27.98 -40.38 4.85
N TYR A 484 -28.51 -39.16 4.88
CA TYR A 484 -29.92 -38.84 4.68
C TYR A 484 -30.21 -38.27 3.27
N LEU A 485 -29.20 -38.19 2.41
CA LEU A 485 -29.26 -37.62 1.05
C LEU A 485 -29.30 -38.70 -0.06
N TYR A 486 -29.56 -39.96 0.31
CA TYR A 486 -29.77 -41.04 -0.66
C TYR A 486 -31.12 -40.85 -1.35
N ASN A 487 -31.14 -40.92 -2.69
CA ASN A 487 -32.31 -40.67 -3.52
C ASN A 487 -32.98 -41.95 -4.07
N THR A 488 -32.25 -43.07 -4.15
CA THR A 488 -32.72 -44.37 -4.68
C THR A 488 -32.25 -45.53 -3.79
N PHE A 489 -33.03 -46.61 -3.73
CA PHE A 489 -32.76 -47.77 -2.88
C PHE A 489 -32.81 -49.08 -3.69
N GLU A 490 -31.97 -50.05 -3.35
CA GLU A 490 -31.90 -51.33 -4.07
C GLU A 490 -33.15 -52.19 -3.83
N THR A 491 -33.64 -52.21 -2.60
CA THR A 491 -34.83 -52.97 -2.19
C THR A 491 -35.81 -52.12 -1.40
N GLN A 492 -37.06 -52.59 -1.31
CA GLN A 492 -38.09 -52.00 -0.46
C GLN A 492 -37.70 -52.06 1.04
N ASP A 493 -37.00 -53.11 1.45
CA ASP A 493 -36.50 -53.25 2.82
C ASP A 493 -35.42 -52.22 3.14
N ASP A 494 -34.52 -51.91 2.20
CA ASP A 494 -33.53 -50.84 2.35
C ASP A 494 -34.20 -49.46 2.49
N PHE A 495 -35.24 -49.22 1.70
CA PHE A 495 -36.04 -47.99 1.80
C PHE A 495 -36.71 -47.87 3.17
N LEU A 496 -37.39 -48.92 3.63
CA LEU A 496 -38.03 -48.91 4.96
C LEU A 496 -37.01 -48.79 6.09
N ALA A 497 -35.84 -49.43 5.98
CA ALA A 497 -34.75 -49.27 6.94
C ALA A 497 -34.26 -47.82 6.99
N PHE A 498 -34.13 -47.16 5.83
CA PHE A 498 -33.80 -45.74 5.74
C PHE A 498 -34.88 -44.86 6.40
N VAL A 499 -36.16 -45.09 6.09
CA VAL A 499 -37.28 -44.35 6.67
C VAL A 499 -37.31 -44.50 8.19
N ASN A 500 -37.17 -45.72 8.70
CA ASN A 500 -37.14 -46.00 10.14
C ASN A 500 -35.96 -45.30 10.83
N LYS A 501 -34.80 -45.23 10.17
CA LYS A 501 -33.65 -44.46 10.64
C LYS A 501 -33.94 -42.95 10.69
N MET A 502 -34.69 -42.41 9.72
CA MET A 502 -35.10 -41.00 9.77
C MET A 502 -36.16 -40.74 10.84
N LYS A 503 -37.12 -41.65 11.03
CA LYS A 503 -38.13 -41.57 12.11
C LYS A 503 -37.46 -41.60 13.50
N SER A 504 -36.46 -42.46 13.72
CA SER A 504 -35.76 -42.54 15.00
C SER A 504 -34.93 -41.29 15.35
N ARG A 505 -34.59 -40.46 14.35
CA ARG A 505 -33.95 -39.16 14.55
C ARG A 505 -34.93 -38.04 14.88
N SER A 506 -36.22 -38.23 14.59
CA SER A 506 -37.23 -37.19 14.65
C SER A 506 -37.39 -36.63 16.07
N ILE A 507 -37.61 -35.32 16.16
CA ILE A 507 -37.94 -34.63 17.42
C ILE A 507 -39.37 -34.91 17.89
N TYR A 508 -40.22 -35.42 17.00
CA TYR A 508 -41.64 -35.64 17.25
C TYR A 508 -42.14 -36.85 16.46
N ASP A 509 -43.08 -37.60 17.02
CA ASP A 509 -43.78 -38.66 16.31
C ASP A 509 -45.00 -38.08 15.58
N PHE A 510 -44.87 -37.91 14.27
CA PHE A 510 -45.90 -37.35 13.40
C PHE A 510 -47.01 -38.35 13.04
N GLY A 511 -46.86 -39.64 13.40
CA GLY A 511 -47.85 -40.68 13.12
C GLY A 511 -48.12 -40.90 11.62
N ALA A 512 -47.21 -40.48 10.74
CA ALA A 512 -47.33 -40.65 9.30
C ALA A 512 -46.83 -42.03 8.87
N GLU A 513 -47.69 -42.78 8.20
CA GLU A 513 -47.37 -44.08 7.62
C GLU A 513 -46.56 -43.90 6.33
N VAL A 514 -45.51 -44.70 6.15
CA VAL A 514 -44.67 -44.68 4.95
C VAL A 514 -44.63 -46.09 4.40
N LEU A 515 -45.26 -46.29 3.25
CA LEU A 515 -45.36 -47.58 2.58
C LEU A 515 -44.07 -47.89 1.80
N PRO A 516 -43.72 -49.17 1.56
CA PRO A 516 -42.46 -49.54 0.90
C PRO A 516 -42.27 -49.01 -0.53
N ASN A 517 -43.35 -48.62 -1.20
CA ASN A 517 -43.37 -48.04 -2.54
C ASN A 517 -43.68 -46.53 -2.56
N ALA A 518 -43.75 -45.89 -1.38
CA ALA A 518 -44.01 -44.47 -1.29
C ALA A 518 -42.81 -43.66 -1.79
N LYS A 519 -43.07 -42.44 -2.28
CA LYS A 519 -42.05 -41.43 -2.54
C LYS A 519 -41.96 -40.50 -1.32
N MET A 520 -40.77 -40.00 -1.05
CA MET A 520 -40.53 -39.00 -0.01
C MET A 520 -39.76 -37.79 -0.54
N ILE A 521 -39.80 -36.72 0.24
CA ILE A 521 -39.05 -35.50 0.01
C ILE A 521 -38.22 -35.18 1.25
N THR A 522 -36.99 -34.71 1.02
CA THR A 522 -36.07 -34.23 2.06
C THR A 522 -35.76 -32.76 1.81
N LEU A 523 -36.12 -31.89 2.76
CA LEU A 523 -35.63 -30.51 2.80
C LEU A 523 -34.40 -30.44 3.70
N SER A 524 -33.27 -29.95 3.16
CA SER A 524 -32.00 -29.85 3.90
C SER A 524 -31.47 -28.43 3.92
N THR A 525 -31.16 -27.91 5.11
CA THR A 525 -30.54 -26.60 5.29
C THR A 525 -29.47 -26.58 6.36
N CYS A 526 -28.53 -25.63 6.25
CA CYS A 526 -27.52 -25.39 7.29
C CYS A 526 -28.17 -24.91 8.60
N GLN A 527 -27.62 -25.30 9.74
CA GLN A 527 -27.97 -24.76 11.07
C GLN A 527 -26.69 -24.55 11.89
N SER A 528 -26.75 -23.71 12.92
CA SER A 528 -25.63 -23.46 13.84
C SER A 528 -24.34 -23.04 13.13
N ALA A 529 -24.44 -22.01 12.27
CA ALA A 529 -23.34 -21.50 11.45
C ALA A 529 -22.68 -22.57 10.55
N GLY A 530 -23.48 -23.53 10.05
CA GLY A 530 -23.04 -24.56 9.10
C GLY A 530 -22.49 -25.84 9.74
N LYS A 531 -22.40 -25.90 11.08
CA LYS A 531 -21.95 -27.11 11.79
C LYS A 531 -22.99 -28.23 11.75
N LYS A 532 -24.27 -27.86 11.79
CA LYS A 532 -25.39 -28.79 11.78
C LYS A 532 -26.26 -28.62 10.55
N ARG A 533 -27.13 -29.58 10.31
CA ARG A 533 -28.17 -29.58 9.28
C ARG A 533 -29.53 -29.72 9.95
N LEU A 534 -30.46 -28.85 9.58
CA LEU A 534 -31.88 -29.04 9.83
C LEU A 534 -32.44 -29.83 8.65
N VAL A 535 -33.10 -30.94 8.95
CA VAL A 535 -33.66 -31.84 7.95
C VAL A 535 -35.13 -32.09 8.25
N VAL A 536 -35.96 -31.95 7.22
CA VAL A 536 -37.39 -32.26 7.25
C VAL A 536 -37.67 -33.32 6.20
N HIS A 537 -38.31 -34.41 6.59
CA HIS A 537 -38.74 -35.49 5.69
C HIS A 537 -40.25 -35.59 5.66
N ALA A 538 -40.81 -35.69 4.46
CA ALA A 538 -42.23 -35.89 4.25
C ALA A 538 -42.49 -36.98 3.19
N VAL A 539 -43.61 -37.69 3.32
CA VAL A 539 -44.04 -38.76 2.41
C VAL A 539 -45.18 -38.25 1.53
N LEU A 540 -45.16 -38.62 0.26
CA LEU A 540 -46.21 -38.27 -0.70
C LEU A 540 -47.55 -38.87 -0.25
N VAL A 541 -48.61 -38.05 -0.24
CA VAL A 541 -49.97 -38.48 0.15
C VAL A 541 -50.98 -38.32 -0.98
N GLU A 542 -50.85 -37.26 -1.79
CA GLU A 542 -51.75 -36.92 -2.90
C GLU A 542 -50.94 -36.35 -4.06
#